data_AF-A0A7S0V7G3-F1
#
_entry.id   AF-A0A7S0V7G3-F1
#
_cell.length_a   1.000
_cell.length_b   1.000
_cell.length_c   1.000
_cell.angle_alpha   90.00
_cell.angle_beta   90.00
_cell.angle_gamma   90.00
#
_symmetry.space_group_name_H-M   'P 1'
#
loop_
_entity.id
_entity.type
_entity.pdbx_description
1 polymer ?
#
loop_
_entity_poly.entity_id
_entity_poly.type
_entity_poly.pdbx_seq_one_letter_code
_entity_poly.pdbx_strand_id
1 'polypeptide(L)'
;GAAGGASLSDILNKVHAGTATATSVLKSVTASLGGKRELPVTRLVDALMDNKPAPEAEAFQYLDPNLHDDTGNRPRDQRKTFKEAIVFVVGSGNYVEYQDLADYARKSATSRNVIYGTTELVTAQQFLAQLSALGKKRFMV
;
A
#
# COMPACT_ATOMS: atom_id res chain seq x y z
N GLY A 1 11.13 13.48 31.03
CA GLY A 1 9.87 13.04 31.67
C GLY A 1 9.18 12.10 30.71
N ALA A 2 8.95 10.85 31.13
CA ALA A 2 8.52 9.74 30.27
C ALA A 2 7.09 9.91 29.76
N ALA A 3 6.91 9.83 28.44
CA ALA A 3 5.62 9.66 27.79
C ALA A 3 5.22 8.18 27.86
N GLY A 4 4.42 7.80 28.85
CA GLY A 4 3.86 6.47 28.98
C GLY A 4 2.76 6.25 27.94
N GLY A 5 3.04 5.47 26.90
CA GLY A 5 2.02 4.98 25.98
C GLY A 5 1.07 4.04 26.71
N ALA A 6 -0.23 4.36 26.72
CA ALA A 6 -1.24 3.48 27.29
C ALA A 6 -1.25 2.15 26.54
N SER A 7 -1.12 1.04 27.27
CA SER A 7 -1.09 -0.30 26.69
C SER A 7 -2.49 -0.71 26.23
N LEU A 8 -2.57 -1.52 25.17
CA LEU A 8 -3.83 -2.09 24.66
C LEU A 8 -4.60 -2.86 25.75
N SER A 9 -3.88 -3.43 26.73
CA SER A 9 -4.45 -4.06 27.93
C SER A 9 -5.21 -3.08 28.82
N ASP A 10 -4.74 -1.85 28.95
CA ASP A 10 -5.36 -0.82 29.80
C ASP A 10 -6.68 -0.34 29.20
N ILE A 11 -6.78 -0.34 27.87
CA ILE A 11 -7.98 0.02 27.11
C ILE A 11 -9.02 -1.10 27.24
N LEU A 12 -8.63 -2.37 27.10
CA LEU A 12 -9.51 -3.52 27.24
C LEU A 12 -10.10 -3.66 28.65
N ASN A 13 -9.30 -3.39 29.68
CA ASN A 13 -9.74 -3.42 31.07
C ASN A 13 -10.75 -2.29 31.39
N LYS A 14 -10.59 -1.11 30.77
CA LYS A 14 -11.53 0.00 30.92
C LYS A 14 -12.88 -0.23 30.20
N VAL A 15 -12.89 -1.06 29.15
CA VAL A 15 -14.13 -1.46 28.45
C VAL A 15 -14.91 -2.50 29.26
N HIS A 16 -14.23 -3.47 29.88
CA HIS A 16 -14.88 -4.43 30.78
C HIS A 16 -15.46 -3.79 32.05
N ALA A 17 -14.90 -2.65 32.48
CA ALA A 17 -15.35 -1.92 33.67
C ALA A 17 -16.63 -1.07 33.48
N GLY A 18 -17.33 -1.19 32.34
CA GLY A 18 -18.76 -0.91 32.27
C GLY A 18 -19.24 0.54 32.09
N THR A 19 -18.39 1.54 31.84
CA THR A 19 -18.86 2.94 31.74
C THR A 19 -18.07 3.85 30.77
N ALA A 20 -17.63 3.34 29.61
CA ALA A 20 -17.03 4.19 28.57
C ALA A 20 -17.65 3.93 27.19
N THR A 21 -18.47 4.92 26.80
CA THR A 21 -19.08 5.20 25.50
C THR A 21 -18.23 4.76 24.29
N ALA A 22 -18.87 4.17 23.28
CA ALA A 22 -18.29 3.70 22.01
C ALA A 22 -17.27 4.67 21.37
N THR A 23 -17.42 5.97 21.62
CA THR A 23 -16.51 7.04 21.22
C THR A 23 -15.08 6.90 21.75
N SER A 24 -14.88 6.34 22.95
CA SER A 24 -13.54 6.11 23.53
C SER A 24 -12.81 4.95 22.85
N VAL A 25 -13.53 3.87 22.58
CA VAL A 25 -13.01 2.71 21.83
C VAL A 25 -12.67 3.13 20.40
N LEU A 26 -13.55 3.89 19.73
CA LEU A 26 -13.30 4.42 18.40
C LEU A 26 -12.06 5.34 18.36
N LYS A 27 -11.88 6.21 19.36
CA LYS A 27 -10.70 7.07 19.49
C LYS A 27 -9.41 6.29 19.74
N SER A 28 -9.46 5.20 20.52
CA SER A 28 -8.31 4.32 20.75
C SER A 28 -7.94 3.49 19.52
N VAL A 29 -8.93 2.96 18.80
CA VAL A 29 -8.70 2.21 17.56
C VAL A 29 -8.13 3.14 16.48
N THR A 30 -8.66 4.35 16.34
CA THR A 30 -8.13 5.36 15.40
C THR A 30 -6.72 5.84 15.76
N ALA A 31 -6.38 5.94 17.05
CA ALA A 31 -5.02 6.27 17.49
C ALA A 31 -4.03 5.11 17.28
N SER A 32 -4.45 3.87 17.53
CA SER A 32 -3.64 2.65 17.38
C SER A 32 -3.34 2.30 15.92
N LEU A 33 -4.26 2.64 15.00
CA LEU A 33 -4.07 2.45 13.56
C LEU A 33 -2.92 3.29 12.98
N GLY A 34 -2.41 4.29 13.72
CA GLY A 34 -1.47 5.28 13.20
C GLY A 34 -2.17 6.15 12.15
N GLY A 35 -1.77 7.42 12.02
CA GLY A 35 -2.32 8.28 10.96
C GLY A 35 -2.21 7.58 9.59
N LYS A 36 -3.15 7.85 8.67
CA LYS A 36 -3.23 7.25 7.32
C LYS A 36 -1.83 7.13 6.71
N ARG A 37 -1.20 5.97 6.84
CA ARG A 37 0.05 5.68 6.14
C ARG A 37 -0.39 5.25 4.76
N GLU A 38 -0.14 6.09 3.78
CA GLU A 38 -0.30 5.70 2.37
C GLU A 38 0.49 4.41 2.15
N LEU A 39 -0.13 3.45 1.47
CA LEU A 39 0.50 2.16 1.23
C LEU A 39 1.69 2.33 0.26
N PRO A 40 2.71 1.46 0.31
CA PRO A 40 3.87 1.56 -0.56
C PRO A 40 3.50 1.66 -2.04
N VAL A 41 2.53 0.85 -2.49
CA VAL A 41 2.03 0.88 -3.87
C VAL A 41 1.47 2.25 -4.26
N THR A 42 0.71 2.89 -3.37
CA THR A 42 0.10 4.20 -3.62
C THR A 42 1.16 5.30 -3.68
N ARG A 43 2.15 5.27 -2.78
CA ARG A 43 3.28 6.22 -2.80
C ARG A 43 4.10 6.11 -4.07
N LEU A 44 4.37 4.88 -4.50
CA LEU A 44 5.10 4.61 -5.74
C LEU A 44 4.33 5.14 -6.95
N VAL A 45 3.04 4.83 -7.04
CA VAL A 45 2.18 5.29 -8.13
C VAL A 45 2.12 6.82 -8.15
N ASP A 46 1.98 7.47 -7.00
CA ASP A 46 1.98 8.93 -6.91
C ASP A 46 3.31 9.55 -7.35
N ALA A 47 4.42 8.95 -6.94
CA ALA A 47 5.74 9.41 -7.35
C ALA A 47 5.97 9.26 -8.86
N LEU A 48 5.53 8.14 -9.45
CA LEU A 48 5.68 7.87 -10.88
C LEU A 48 4.76 8.78 -11.72
N MET A 49 3.48 8.90 -11.36
CA MET A 49 2.48 9.67 -12.12
C MET A 49 2.83 11.16 -12.18
N ASP A 50 3.26 11.74 -11.06
CA ASP A 50 3.64 13.16 -10.98
C ASP A 50 5.12 13.40 -11.28
N ASN A 51 5.89 12.35 -11.59
CA ASN A 51 7.34 12.41 -11.71
C ASN A 51 7.96 13.18 -10.51
N LYS A 52 7.71 12.69 -9.28
CA LYS A 52 8.31 13.19 -8.01
C LYS A 52 9.55 12.38 -7.63
N PRO A 53 10.59 13.01 -7.06
CA PRO A 53 11.82 12.30 -6.72
C PRO A 53 11.53 11.35 -5.56
N ALA A 54 11.73 10.06 -5.78
CA ALA A 54 11.46 9.02 -4.80
C ALA A 54 12.43 7.85 -5.00
N PRO A 55 13.25 7.48 -4.00
CA PRO A 55 14.24 6.42 -4.13
C PRO A 55 13.65 5.09 -4.62
N GLU A 56 12.47 4.74 -4.13
CA GLU A 56 11.76 3.52 -4.52
C GLU A 56 11.29 3.56 -5.97
N ALA A 57 10.89 4.73 -6.49
CA ALA A 57 10.45 4.89 -7.88
C ALA A 57 11.63 4.91 -8.87
N GLU A 58 12.79 5.38 -8.44
CA GLU A 58 14.01 5.42 -9.26
C GLU A 58 14.61 4.02 -9.48
N ALA A 59 14.32 3.07 -8.60
CA ALA A 59 14.72 1.67 -8.77
C ALA A 59 13.91 0.92 -9.87
N PHE A 60 12.81 1.50 -10.37
CA PHE A 60 11.99 0.88 -11.41
C PHE A 60 12.62 1.07 -12.79
N GLN A 61 12.63 0.00 -13.56
CA GLN A 61 13.03 0.04 -14.97
C GLN A 61 11.99 0.84 -15.77
N TYR A 62 12.48 1.77 -16.60
CA TYR A 62 11.63 2.52 -17.52
C TYR A 62 11.70 1.89 -18.91
N LEU A 63 10.54 1.58 -19.48
CA LEU A 63 10.40 0.99 -20.81
C LEU A 63 9.42 1.84 -21.61
N ASP A 64 9.84 2.29 -22.79
CA ASP A 64 8.99 3.01 -23.75
C ASP A 64 8.93 2.20 -25.04
N PRO A 65 7.79 1.58 -25.39
CA PRO A 65 7.66 0.76 -26.59
C PRO A 65 7.98 1.48 -27.90
N ASN A 66 7.94 2.82 -27.92
CA ASN A 66 8.25 3.62 -29.10
C ASN A 66 9.74 3.92 -29.23
N LEU A 67 10.52 3.71 -28.18
CA LEU A 67 11.98 3.81 -28.23
C LEU A 67 12.51 2.43 -28.63
N HIS A 68 13.08 2.33 -29.82
CA HIS A 68 13.76 1.12 -30.30
C HIS A 68 15.13 0.89 -29.63
N ASP A 69 15.48 1.69 -28.62
CA ASP A 69 16.72 1.57 -27.86
C ASP A 69 16.46 0.77 -26.59
N ASP A 70 17.03 -0.44 -26.55
CA ASP A 70 16.84 -1.47 -25.52
C ASP A 70 17.56 -1.12 -24.20
N THR A 71 18.28 0.01 -24.15
CA THR A 71 19.02 0.42 -22.95
C THR A 71 18.11 0.86 -21.81
N GLY A 72 16.81 1.11 -22.05
CA GLY A 72 15.84 1.50 -21.02
C GLY A 72 16.19 2.81 -20.30
N ASN A 73 17.17 3.56 -20.83
CA ASN A 73 17.84 4.62 -20.10
C ASN A 73 17.29 5.98 -20.56
N ARG A 74 16.00 6.22 -20.29
CA ARG A 74 15.44 7.57 -20.41
C ARG A 74 15.69 8.31 -19.09
N PRO A 75 16.45 9.41 -19.10
CA PRO A 75 16.68 10.17 -17.89
C PRO A 75 15.35 10.78 -17.41
N ARG A 76 15.25 10.93 -16.09
CA ARG A 76 14.01 11.21 -15.37
C ARG A 76 13.35 12.53 -15.76
N ASP A 77 14.18 13.53 -16.07
CA ASP A 77 13.79 14.84 -16.60
C ASP A 77 13.03 14.76 -17.93
N GLN A 78 13.26 13.71 -18.71
CA GLN A 78 12.57 13.45 -19.98
C GLN A 78 11.31 12.59 -19.83
N ARG A 79 11.02 12.07 -18.62
CA ARG A 79 9.81 11.29 -18.34
C ARG A 79 8.63 12.24 -18.14
N LYS A 80 7.56 12.03 -18.92
CA LYS A 80 6.33 12.82 -18.83
C LYS A 80 5.52 12.40 -17.61
N THR A 81 4.82 13.34 -17.00
CA THR A 81 3.76 13.02 -16.04
C THR A 81 2.54 12.45 -16.76
N PHE A 82 1.75 11.66 -16.05
CA PHE A 82 0.59 10.98 -16.63
C PHE A 82 -0.56 10.90 -15.63
N LYS A 83 -1.79 10.84 -16.15
CA LYS A 83 -3.03 10.80 -15.35
C LYS A 83 -3.68 9.43 -15.34
N GLU A 84 -3.24 8.53 -16.22
CA GLU A 84 -3.81 7.21 -16.41
C GLU A 84 -2.72 6.16 -16.18
N ALA A 85 -3.00 5.18 -15.33
CA ALA A 85 -2.04 4.15 -14.97
C ALA A 85 -2.71 2.79 -14.83
N ILE A 86 -2.02 1.74 -15.27
CA ILE A 86 -2.33 0.36 -14.94
C ILE A 86 -1.25 -0.12 -13.97
N VAL A 87 -1.68 -0.54 -12.77
CA VAL A 87 -0.81 -1.06 -11.72
C VAL A 87 -1.04 -2.55 -11.64
N PHE A 88 -0.03 -3.34 -12.00
CA PHE A 88 -0.14 -4.79 -11.99
C PHE A 88 0.81 -5.42 -10.96
N VAL A 89 0.25 -6.02 -9.91
CA VAL A 89 1.01 -6.76 -8.90
C VAL A 89 1.16 -8.21 -9.35
N VAL A 90 2.39 -8.65 -9.58
CA VAL A 90 2.69 -10.06 -9.88
C VAL A 90 2.75 -10.85 -8.57
N GLY A 91 2.00 -11.95 -8.50
CA GLY A 91 1.76 -12.72 -7.28
C GLY A 91 0.39 -12.42 -6.68
N SER A 92 0.36 -12.27 -5.36
CA SER A 92 -0.88 -12.11 -4.60
C SER A 92 -1.12 -10.63 -4.29
N GLY A 93 -2.19 -10.08 -4.84
CA GLY A 93 -2.69 -8.74 -4.52
C GLY A 93 -3.74 -8.77 -3.43
N ASN A 94 -4.01 -7.61 -2.82
CA ASN A 94 -4.95 -7.46 -1.72
C ASN A 94 -5.97 -6.35 -1.97
N TYR A 95 -7.21 -6.55 -1.50
CA TYR A 95 -8.27 -5.55 -1.58
C TYR A 95 -7.93 -4.23 -0.89
N VAL A 96 -7.07 -4.25 0.12
CA VAL A 96 -6.61 -3.03 0.82
C VAL A 96 -5.80 -2.13 -0.11
N GLU A 97 -4.96 -2.70 -0.98
CA GLU A 97 -4.20 -1.95 -1.99
C GLU A 97 -5.11 -1.35 -3.05
N TYR A 98 -6.05 -2.17 -3.56
CA TYR A 98 -7.07 -1.71 -4.50
C TYR A 98 -7.84 -0.52 -3.94
N GLN A 99 -8.28 -0.61 -2.68
CA GLN A 99 -9.09 0.44 -2.08
C GLN A 99 -8.27 1.72 -1.86
N ASP A 100 -7.03 1.62 -1.40
CA ASP A 100 -6.16 2.78 -1.21
C ASP A 100 -5.89 3.50 -2.55
N LEU A 101 -5.61 2.74 -3.62
CA LEU A 101 -5.41 3.29 -4.97
C LEU A 101 -6.68 3.91 -5.56
N ALA A 102 -7.83 3.27 -5.38
CA ALA A 102 -9.12 3.80 -5.84
C ALA A 102 -9.46 5.11 -5.12
N ASP A 103 -9.21 5.16 -3.81
CA ASP A 103 -9.38 6.36 -2.99
C ASP A 103 -8.39 7.47 -3.39
N TYR A 104 -7.14 7.11 -3.63
CA TYR A 104 -6.11 8.01 -4.13
C TYR A 104 -6.52 8.66 -5.45
N ALA A 105 -7.02 7.88 -6.41
CA ALA A 105 -7.47 8.38 -7.70
C ALA A 105 -8.67 9.35 -7.55
N ARG A 106 -9.62 9.03 -6.65
CA ARG A 106 -10.80 9.87 -6.38
C ARG A 106 -10.50 11.16 -5.63
N LYS A 107 -9.52 11.15 -4.71
CA LYS A 107 -9.15 12.32 -3.88
C LYS A 107 -8.29 13.32 -4.63
N SER A 108 -7.65 12.91 -5.72
CA SER A 108 -6.80 13.78 -6.52
C SER A 108 -7.61 14.95 -7.11
N ALA A 109 -7.14 16.17 -6.89
CA ALA A 109 -7.72 17.38 -7.50
C ALA A 109 -7.61 17.37 -9.03
N THR A 110 -6.62 16.64 -9.55
CA THR A 110 -6.49 16.33 -10.98
C THR A 110 -7.17 15.00 -11.24
N SER A 111 -8.09 14.91 -12.21
CA SER A 111 -8.72 13.64 -12.58
C SER A 111 -7.67 12.57 -12.91
N ARG A 112 -7.53 11.56 -12.03
CA ARG A 112 -6.64 10.40 -12.19
C ARG A 112 -7.47 9.16 -12.45
N ASN A 113 -6.99 8.30 -13.33
CA ASN A 113 -7.57 7.00 -13.62
C ASN A 113 -6.52 5.92 -13.32
N VAL A 114 -6.74 5.13 -12.28
CA VAL A 114 -5.82 4.07 -11.87
C VAL A 114 -6.56 2.75 -11.89
N ILE A 115 -6.09 1.83 -12.73
CA ILE A 115 -6.60 0.47 -12.83
C ILE A 115 -5.64 -0.43 -12.05
N TYR A 116 -6.13 -1.09 -11.01
CA TYR A 116 -5.37 -2.08 -10.26
C TYR A 116 -5.66 -3.48 -10.79
N GLY A 117 -4.59 -4.24 -11.02
CA GLY A 117 -4.62 -5.64 -11.41
C GLY A 117 -3.63 -6.46 -10.59
N THR A 118 -3.92 -7.75 -10.46
CA THR A 118 -3.03 -8.72 -9.84
C THR A 118 -3.28 -10.09 -10.47
N THR A 119 -2.31 -11.00 -10.38
CA THR A 119 -2.51 -12.40 -10.79
C THR A 119 -3.55 -13.11 -9.93
N GLU A 120 -3.53 -12.87 -8.62
CA GLU A 120 -4.51 -13.45 -7.68
C GLU A 120 -4.92 -12.43 -6.63
N LEU A 121 -6.22 -12.20 -6.48
CA LEU A 121 -6.76 -11.33 -5.43
C LEU A 121 -7.13 -12.18 -4.23
N VAL A 122 -6.38 -12.03 -3.13
CA VAL A 122 -6.49 -12.93 -1.98
C VAL A 122 -6.69 -12.18 -0.67
N THR A 123 -7.30 -12.87 0.29
CA THR A 123 -7.33 -12.44 1.69
C THR A 123 -5.99 -12.72 2.38
N ALA A 124 -5.75 -12.05 3.51
CA ALA A 124 -4.55 -12.30 4.32
C ALA A 124 -4.42 -13.78 4.73
N GLN A 125 -5.53 -14.46 5.05
CA GLN A 125 -5.52 -15.87 5.43
C GLN A 125 -5.09 -16.77 4.26
N GLN A 126 -5.61 -16.53 3.06
CA GLN A 126 -5.23 -17.29 1.86
C GLN A 126 -3.75 -17.11 1.51
N PHE A 127 -3.24 -15.87 1.60
CA PHE A 127 -1.81 -15.61 1.38
C PHE A 127 -0.92 -16.32 2.41
N LEU A 128 -1.30 -16.28 3.70
CA LEU A 128 -0.57 -17.02 4.75
C LEU A 128 -0.58 -18.54 4.52
N ALA A 129 -1.68 -19.09 3.99
CA ALA A 129 -1.74 -20.50 3.63
C ALA A 129 -0.75 -20.85 2.50
N GLN A 130 -0.65 -19.99 1.48
CA GLN A 130 0.33 -20.16 0.38
C GLN A 130 1.77 -20.09 0.91
N LEU A 131 2.07 -19.14 1.79
CA LEU A 131 3.39 -19.03 2.43
C LEU A 131 3.71 -20.25 3.31
N SER A 132 2.73 -20.74 4.07
CA SER A 132 2.89 -21.96 4.89
C SER A 132 3.17 -23.18 4.03
N ALA A 133 2.45 -23.34 2.92
CA ALA A 133 2.67 -24.43 1.98
C ALA A 133 4.07 -24.37 1.35
N LEU A 134 4.52 -23.18 0.96
CA LEU A 134 5.87 -22.96 0.42
C LEU A 134 6.95 -23.29 1.46
N GLY A 135 6.77 -22.86 2.71
CA GLY A 135 7.69 -23.16 3.81
C GLY A 135 7.83 -24.66 4.04
N LYS A 136 6.71 -25.40 4.11
CA LYS A 136 6.73 -26.86 4.25
C LYS A 136 7.48 -27.54 3.11
N LYS A 137 7.24 -27.10 1.87
CA LYS A 137 7.88 -27.67 0.67
C LYS A 137 9.39 -27.41 0.63
N ARG A 138 9.86 -26.26 1.15
CA ARG A 138 11.28 -25.86 1.09
C ARG A 138 12.12 -26.45 2.22
N PHE A 139 11.54 -26.69 3.40
CA PHE A 139 12.27 -27.09 4.61
C PHE A 139 12.00 -28.54 5.06
N MET A 140 11.14 -29.29 4.38
CA MET A 140 11.06 -30.75 4.49
C MET A 140 11.90 -31.41 3.38
N VAL A 141 13.21 -31.32 3.50
CA VAL A 141 14.21 -32.22 2.88
C VAL A 141 15.21 -32.57 3.96
#